data_AF-A0A836KD31-F1
#
_entry.id   AF-A0A836KD31-F1
#
_cell.length_a   1.000
_cell.length_b   1.000
_cell.length_c   1.000
_cell.angle_alpha   90.00
_cell.angle_beta   90.00
_cell.angle_gamma   90.00
#
_symmetry.space_group_name_H-M   'P 1'
#
loop_
_entity.id
_entity.type
_entity.pdbx_description
1 polymer ?
#
loop_
_entity_poly.entity_id
_entity_poly.type
_entity_poly.pdbx_seq_one_letter_code
_entity_poly.pdbx_strand_id
1 'polypeptide(L)'
;MAMQAGLCQIARKKESMGICFVGKREFQDFISEYIADKPGNYIDLDSGLQIGKHDGIHKRTIGQRCKIAGALKPYYVFNKDQESNTITVVHDGK
;
A
#
# COMPACT_ATOMS: atom_id res chain seq x y z
N MET A 1 -20.66 27.04 7.88
CA MET A 1 -20.30 28.13 6.95
C MET A 1 -20.87 27.95 5.54
N ALA A 2 -20.54 26.91 4.77
CA ALA A 2 -21.03 26.76 3.38
C ALA A 2 -22.58 26.76 3.22
N MET A 3 -23.32 26.08 4.10
CA MET A 3 -24.80 26.11 4.08
C MET A 3 -25.38 27.49 4.40
N GLN A 4 -24.77 28.23 5.34
CA GLN A 4 -25.21 29.59 5.71
C GLN A 4 -24.95 30.59 4.58
N ALA A 5 -23.94 30.33 3.73
CA ALA A 5 -23.63 31.11 2.54
C ALA A 5 -24.47 30.72 1.30
N GLY A 6 -25.49 29.86 1.43
CA GLY A 6 -26.32 29.41 0.31
C GLY A 6 -25.67 28.36 -0.61
N LEU A 7 -24.47 27.89 -0.30
CA LEU A 7 -23.73 26.88 -1.10
C LEU A 7 -24.15 25.45 -0.75
N CYS A 8 -25.47 25.19 -0.66
CA CYS A 8 -26.02 23.92 -0.20
C CYS A 8 -25.59 22.71 -1.06
N GLN A 9 -25.41 22.91 -2.37
CA GLN A 9 -24.96 21.85 -3.28
C GLN A 9 -23.50 21.43 -3.00
N ILE A 10 -22.62 22.39 -2.74
CA ILE A 10 -21.22 22.13 -2.41
C ILE A 10 -21.11 21.54 -1.01
N ALA A 11 -21.88 22.06 -0.05
CA ALA A 11 -21.88 21.57 1.32
C ALA A 11 -22.31 20.09 1.45
N ARG A 12 -23.14 19.61 0.51
CA ARG A 12 -23.57 18.20 0.45
C ARG A 12 -22.72 17.36 -0.49
N LYS A 13 -21.87 17.99 -1.31
CA LYS A 13 -20.99 17.28 -2.25
C LYS A 13 -19.98 16.48 -1.43
N LYS A 14 -19.86 15.19 -1.75
CA LYS A 14 -18.83 14.35 -1.16
C LYS A 14 -17.46 14.82 -1.61
N GLU A 15 -16.53 14.91 -0.66
CA GLU A 15 -15.14 15.23 -0.93
C GLU A 15 -14.49 14.20 -1.87
N SER A 16 -13.60 14.69 -2.72
CA SER A 16 -12.77 13.83 -3.56
C SER A 16 -11.76 13.09 -2.69
N MET A 17 -11.62 11.78 -2.90
CA MET A 17 -10.69 10.91 -2.18
C MET A 17 -9.77 10.21 -3.17
N GLY A 18 -8.53 9.94 -2.78
CA GLY A 18 -7.52 9.31 -3.63
C GLY A 18 -6.64 10.32 -4.37
N ILE A 19 -6.02 9.89 -5.46
CA ILE A 19 -5.10 10.71 -6.26
C ILE A 19 -5.90 11.62 -7.19
N CYS A 20 -5.59 12.92 -7.18
CA CYS A 20 -6.21 13.88 -8.10
C CYS A 20 -6.03 13.43 -9.55
N PHE A 21 -7.07 13.63 -10.38
CA PHE A 21 -7.07 13.33 -11.82
C PHE A 21 -7.05 11.85 -12.23
N VAL A 22 -6.83 10.93 -11.28
CA VAL A 22 -6.88 9.47 -11.53
C VAL A 22 -8.32 8.93 -11.49
N GLY A 23 -9.22 9.63 -10.78
CA GLY A 23 -10.60 9.19 -10.58
C GLY A 23 -10.73 8.15 -9.45
N LYS A 24 -11.88 7.45 -9.41
CA LYS A 24 -12.16 6.43 -8.39
C LYS A 24 -11.70 5.06 -8.88
N ARG A 25 -10.45 4.69 -8.58
CA ARG A 25 -9.86 3.36 -8.83
C ARG A 25 -8.85 3.02 -7.74
N GLU A 26 -8.62 1.72 -7.53
CA GLU A 26 -7.60 1.26 -6.60
C GLU A 26 -6.20 1.60 -7.14
N PHE A 27 -5.31 2.06 -6.26
CA PHE A 27 -3.97 2.50 -6.65
C PHE A 27 -3.14 1.37 -7.28
N GLN A 28 -3.28 0.14 -6.79
CA GLN A 28 -2.51 -0.99 -7.29
C GLN A 28 -2.90 -1.34 -8.73
N ASP A 29 -4.18 -1.27 -9.06
CA ASP A 29 -4.64 -1.46 -10.44
C ASP A 29 -4.16 -0.31 -11.32
N PHE A 30 -4.20 0.92 -10.79
CA PHE A 30 -3.71 2.10 -11.52
C PHE A 30 -2.26 1.97 -11.96
N ILE A 31 -1.38 1.64 -11.02
CA ILE A 31 0.05 1.64 -11.30
C ILE A 31 0.48 0.47 -12.19
N SER A 32 -0.26 -0.64 -12.17
CA SER A 32 0.03 -1.85 -12.98
C SER A 32 -0.12 -1.60 -14.49
N GLU A 33 -0.90 -0.60 -14.90
CA GLU A 33 -1.03 -0.21 -16.31
C GLU A 33 0.23 0.47 -16.86
N TYR A 34 1.07 1.04 -15.98
CA TYR A 34 2.25 1.81 -16.36
C TYR A 34 3.57 1.11 -16.00
N ILE A 35 3.57 0.27 -14.96
CA ILE A 35 4.76 -0.42 -14.46
C ILE A 35 4.48 -1.91 -14.43
N ALA A 36 5.31 -2.68 -15.14
CA ALA A 36 5.24 -4.13 -15.12
C ALA A 36 5.53 -4.69 -13.72
N ASP A 37 4.72 -5.67 -13.32
CA ASP A 37 4.91 -6.39 -12.07
C ASP A 37 6.18 -7.23 -12.07
N LYS A 38 6.93 -7.13 -10.99
CA LYS A 38 8.13 -7.91 -10.72
C LYS A 38 7.96 -8.61 -9.38
N PRO A 39 7.43 -9.84 -9.38
CA PRO A 39 7.19 -10.54 -8.15
C PRO A 39 8.52 -10.83 -7.44
N GLY A 40 8.51 -10.65 -6.12
CA GLY A 40 9.68 -10.79 -5.26
C GLY A 40 9.32 -11.38 -3.90
N ASN A 41 10.28 -11.43 -2.99
CA ASN A 41 10.12 -12.13 -1.71
C ASN A 41 9.90 -11.16 -0.56
N TYR A 42 9.01 -11.53 0.37
CA TYR A 42 8.97 -10.91 1.70
C TYR A 42 9.95 -11.63 2.62
N ILE A 43 10.88 -10.87 3.19
CA ILE A 43 11.87 -11.36 4.15
C ILE A 43 11.54 -10.78 5.52
N ASP A 44 11.36 -11.64 6.50
CA ASP A 44 11.18 -11.22 7.89
C ASP A 44 12.51 -10.69 8.45
N LEU A 45 12.48 -9.51 9.07
CA LEU A 45 13.69 -8.88 9.62
C LEU A 45 14.24 -9.68 10.81
N ASP A 46 13.37 -10.20 11.67
CA ASP A 46 13.74 -10.84 12.92
C ASP A 46 14.34 -12.25 12.70
N SER A 47 13.72 -13.05 11.85
CA SER A 47 14.18 -14.42 11.54
C SER A 47 15.10 -14.49 10.32
N GLY A 48 15.10 -13.48 9.45
CA GLY A 48 15.78 -13.51 8.15
C GLY A 48 15.15 -14.48 7.14
N LEU A 49 14.01 -15.10 7.48
CA LEU A 49 13.36 -16.11 6.63
C LEU A 49 12.44 -15.48 5.60
N GLN A 50 12.29 -16.17 4.47
CA GLN A 50 11.26 -15.84 3.51
C GLN A 50 9.89 -16.28 4.07
N ILE A 51 8.98 -15.31 4.22
CA ILE A 51 7.63 -15.56 4.76
C ILE A 51 6.53 -15.40 3.71
N GLY A 52 6.86 -14.96 2.50
CA GLY A 52 5.88 -14.83 1.42
C GLY A 52 6.45 -14.24 0.13
N LYS A 53 5.54 -13.87 -0.77
CA LYS A 53 5.83 -13.19 -2.03
C LYS A 53 4.99 -11.93 -2.17
N HIS A 54 5.51 -10.95 -2.90
CA HIS A 54 4.81 -9.73 -3.29
C HIS A 54 4.73 -9.63 -4.82
N ASP A 55 3.74 -8.90 -5.32
CA ASP A 55 3.53 -8.73 -6.77
C ASP A 55 4.40 -7.62 -7.37
N GLY A 56 4.96 -6.74 -6.54
CA GLY A 56 5.90 -5.71 -6.98
C GLY A 56 6.23 -4.69 -5.89
N ILE A 57 7.47 -4.20 -5.91
CA ILE A 57 7.97 -3.21 -4.96
C ILE A 57 7.24 -1.86 -5.08
N HIS A 58 6.80 -1.52 -6.29
CA HIS A 58 6.10 -0.27 -6.58
C HIS A 58 4.67 -0.23 -6.02
N LYS A 59 4.09 -1.38 -5.65
CA LYS A 59 2.75 -1.50 -5.04
C LYS A 59 2.75 -1.33 -3.52
N ARG A 60 3.93 -1.20 -2.91
CA ARG A 60 4.12 -1.20 -1.45
C ARG A 60 4.82 0.05 -0.98
N THR A 61 4.35 0.57 0.15
CA THR A 61 4.91 1.75 0.82
C THR A 61 5.53 1.34 2.14
N ILE A 62 6.64 1.95 2.52
CA ILE A 62 7.26 1.74 3.84
C ILE A 62 6.25 2.11 4.94
N GLY A 63 6.17 1.30 6.00
CA GLY A 63 5.18 1.41 7.06
C GLY A 63 3.79 0.86 6.72
N GLN A 64 3.54 0.46 5.47
CA GLN A 64 2.26 -0.14 5.09
C GLN A 64 2.09 -1.51 5.74
N ARG A 65 0.91 -1.75 6.32
CA ARG A 65 0.52 -3.09 6.79
C ARG A 65 0.41 -4.06 5.61
N CYS A 66 1.12 -5.18 5.69
CA CYS A 66 1.09 -6.27 4.74
C CYS A 66 0.32 -7.46 5.32
N LYS A 67 -0.66 -7.95 4.56
CA LYS A 67 -1.31 -9.24 4.84
C LYS A 67 -0.51 -10.31 4.11
N ILE A 68 0.20 -11.14 4.86
CA ILE A 68 0.98 -12.25 4.34
C ILE A 68 0.19 -13.53 4.61
N ALA A 69 0.00 -14.35 3.58
CA ALA A 69 -0.75 -15.60 3.71
C ALA A 69 -0.06 -16.53 4.71
N GLY A 70 -0.81 -17.05 5.68
CA GLY A 70 -0.27 -17.92 6.74
C GLY A 70 0.39 -17.20 7.92
N ALA A 71 0.53 -15.87 7.87
CA ALA A 71 1.02 -15.10 9.01
C ALA A 71 -0.07 -14.96 10.10
N LEU A 72 0.24 -15.39 11.32
CA LEU A 72 -0.63 -15.22 12.50
C LEU A 72 -0.68 -13.76 13.00
N LYS A 73 0.41 -13.02 12.80
CA LYS A 73 0.57 -11.62 13.24
C LYS A 73 0.57 -10.66 12.03
N PRO A 74 0.14 -9.40 12.22
CA PRO A 74 0.27 -8.39 11.17
C PRO A 74 1.73 -8.03 10.92
N TYR A 75 2.12 -7.97 9.66
CA TYR A 75 3.42 -7.49 9.22
C TYR A 75 3.32 -6.08 8.64
N TYR A 76 4.45 -5.36 8.66
CA TYR A 76 4.59 -4.01 8.14
C TYR A 76 5.85 -3.93 7.29
N VAL A 77 5.81 -3.15 6.22
CA VAL A 77 6.98 -2.92 5.36
C VAL A 77 8.02 -2.10 6.12
N PHE A 78 9.18 -2.69 6.40
CA PHE A 78 10.31 -2.00 7.02
C PHE A 78 11.21 -1.35 5.97
N ASN A 79 11.61 -2.13 4.95
CA ASN A 79 12.49 -1.67 3.89
C ASN A 79 12.14 -2.30 2.54
N LYS A 80 12.58 -1.67 1.45
CA LYS A 80 12.43 -2.17 0.08
C LYS A 80 13.78 -2.12 -0.61
N ASP A 81 14.26 -3.28 -1.05
CA ASP A 81 15.50 -3.40 -1.82
C ASP A 81 15.17 -3.66 -3.29
N GLN A 82 15.53 -2.71 -4.15
CA GLN A 82 15.26 -2.79 -5.57
C GLN A 82 16.29 -3.67 -6.33
N GLU A 83 17.51 -3.81 -5.81
CA GLU A 83 18.55 -4.63 -6.44
C GLU A 83 18.26 -6.11 -6.23
N SER A 84 17.92 -6.53 -5.01
CA SER A 84 17.55 -7.91 -4.70
C SER A 84 16.08 -8.23 -4.96
N ASN A 85 15.26 -7.23 -5.32
CA ASN A 85 13.81 -7.34 -5.46
C ASN A 85 13.12 -7.98 -4.23
N THR A 86 13.51 -7.52 -3.03
CA THR A 86 12.98 -8.02 -1.76
C THR A 86 12.34 -6.89 -0.95
N ILE A 87 11.31 -7.26 -0.18
CA ILE A 87 10.70 -6.37 0.79
C ILE A 87 10.93 -6.95 2.18
N THR A 88 11.69 -6.21 2.99
CA THR A 88 11.90 -6.57 4.39
C THR A 88 10.69 -6.13 5.19
N VAL A 89 10.16 -7.04 6.00
CA VAL A 89 8.98 -6.81 6.82
C VAL A 89 9.26 -7.12 8.29
N VAL A 90 8.54 -6.42 9.15
CA VAL A 90 8.59 -6.59 10.61
C VAL A 90 7.19 -6.84 11.11
N HIS A 91 7.02 -7.69 12.11
CA HIS A 91 5.74 -7.79 12.82
C HIS A 91 5.77 -6.91 14.08
N ASP A 92 4.61 -6.42 14.51
CA ASP A 92 4.50 -5.68 15.77
C ASP A 92 4.61 -6.70 16.93
N GLY A 93 5.86 -6.97 17.32
CA GLY A 93 6.23 -7.79 18.45
C GLY A 93 7.14 -6.97 19.35
N LYS A 94 6.61 -6.55 20.49
CA LYS A 94 7.46 -6.48 21.69
C LYS A 94 8.07 -7.85 21.96
#